data_AF-A0A6G4A8N1-F1
#
_entry.id   AF-A0A6G4A8N1-F1
#
_cell.length_a   1.000
_cell.length_b   1.000
_cell.length_c   1.000
_cell.angle_alpha   90.00
_cell.angle_beta   90.00
_cell.angle_gamma   90.00
#
_symmetry.space_group_name_H-M   'P 1'
#
loop_
_entity.id
_entity.type
_entity.pdbx_description
1 polymer ?
#
loop_
_entity_poly.entity_id
_entity_poly.type
_entity_poly.pdbx_seq_one_letter_code
_entity_poly.pdbx_strand_id
1 'polypeptide(L)'
;MDGCLGVLGGIEVVRTLDERGIGTRRPIEIGVFTEEEGVRFGTDMLGSAVAAGRLSVEYAQALTDRDGRTLGGELTRTGFHGPADVRLDLPYAYVECHIEQGPVLAENGVQVGVVTGVQGISWQEITLHGRAAHAGTTPTRLRADAGLATTLLRLAAQDPS
;
A
#
# COMPACT_ATOMS: atom_id res chain seq x y z
N MET A 1 13.59 -2.39 -4.51
CA MET A 1 13.43 -2.69 -3.09
C MET A 1 12.45 -1.66 -2.57
N ASP A 2 11.18 -2.02 -2.60
CA ASP A 2 10.08 -1.22 -2.07
C ASP A 2 9.95 -1.50 -0.55
N GLY A 3 9.74 -0.48 0.27
CA GLY A 3 9.62 -0.54 1.74
C GLY A 3 10.86 -0.94 2.56
N CYS A 4 11.56 -2.01 2.18
CA CYS A 4 12.69 -2.59 2.91
C CYS A 4 13.92 -1.67 3.03
N LEU A 5 14.07 -0.69 2.14
CA LEU A 5 15.09 0.36 2.29
C LEU A 5 14.91 1.12 3.62
N GLY A 6 13.67 1.48 3.96
CA GLY A 6 13.36 2.21 5.19
C GLY A 6 13.70 1.41 6.44
N VAL A 7 13.35 0.12 6.45
CA VAL A 7 13.64 -0.78 7.58
C VAL A 7 15.15 -0.95 7.78
N LEU A 8 15.88 -1.28 6.72
CA LEU A 8 17.33 -1.45 6.80
C LEU A 8 18.04 -0.13 7.14
N GLY A 9 17.56 0.99 6.61
CA GLY A 9 18.05 2.32 6.97
C GLY A 9 17.85 2.62 8.45
N GLY A 10 16.69 2.28 9.02
CA GLY A 10 16.43 2.42 10.46
C GLY A 10 17.37 1.57 11.31
N ILE A 11 17.62 0.32 10.92
CA ILE A 11 18.59 -0.57 11.59
C ILE A 11 20.00 0.02 11.54
N GLU A 12 20.40 0.54 10.37
CA GLU A 12 21.71 1.16 10.19
C GLU A 12 21.89 2.43 11.05
N VAL A 13 20.84 3.24 11.18
CA VAL A 13 20.84 4.40 12.09
C VAL A 13 21.11 3.96 13.54
N VAL A 14 20.41 2.94 14.03
CA VAL A 14 20.60 2.44 15.40
C VAL A 14 22.01 1.88 15.59
N ARG A 15 22.50 1.07 14.64
CA ARG A 15 23.88 0.55 14.67
C ARG A 15 24.92 1.68 14.71
N THR A 16 24.75 2.70 13.88
CA THR A 16 25.66 3.85 13.84
C THR A 16 25.67 4.62 15.16
N LEU A 17 24.52 4.76 15.82
CA LEU A 17 24.43 5.43 17.13
C LEU A 17 25.17 4.62 18.20
N ASP A 18 24.99 3.30 18.22
CA ASP A 18 25.66 2.38 19.14
C ASP A 18 27.19 2.39 18.94
N GLU A 19 27.65 2.26 17.69
CA GLU A 19 29.07 2.27 17.34
C GLU A 19 29.77 3.58 17.74
N ARG A 20 29.04 4.69 17.73
CA ARG A 20 29.54 6.01 18.12
C ARG A 20 29.29 6.35 19.59
N GLY A 21 28.64 5.47 20.35
CA GLY A 21 28.30 5.70 21.75
C GLY A 21 27.36 6.89 21.97
N ILE A 22 26.47 7.18 21.02
CA ILE A 22 25.57 8.33 21.08
C ILE A 22 24.28 7.94 21.81
N GLY A 23 24.11 8.47 23.02
CA GLY A 23 22.84 8.35 23.76
C GLY A 23 21.77 9.30 23.21
N THR A 24 20.57 8.79 23.03
CA THR A 24 19.42 9.59 22.57
C THR A 24 18.56 10.04 23.76
N ARG A 25 17.88 11.17 23.59
CA ARG A 25 16.92 11.68 24.59
C ARG A 25 15.60 10.89 24.62
N ARG A 26 15.34 10.11 23.58
CA ARG A 26 14.10 9.36 23.36
C ARG A 26 14.44 8.00 22.77
N PRO A 27 13.66 6.95 23.05
CA PRO A 27 13.84 5.67 22.38
C PRO A 27 13.66 5.83 20.87
N ILE A 28 14.37 5.00 20.11
CA ILE A 28 14.18 4.82 18.68
C ILE A 28 13.60 3.43 18.48
N GLU A 29 12.50 3.35 17.76
CA GLU A 29 11.83 2.11 17.42
C GLU A 29 11.82 1.93 15.90
N ILE A 30 12.00 0.69 15.45
CA ILE A 30 11.98 0.34 14.03
C ILE A 30 10.74 -0.51 13.78
N GLY A 31 9.80 0.04 13.03
CA GLY A 31 8.56 -0.65 12.65
C GLY A 31 8.72 -1.41 11.34
N VAL A 32 8.11 -2.60 11.26
CA VAL A 32 7.89 -3.33 10.01
C VAL A 32 6.40 -3.60 9.91
N PHE A 33 5.70 -2.85 9.06
CA PHE A 33 4.26 -2.96 8.94
C PHE A 33 3.87 -4.11 8.02
N THR A 34 2.87 -4.88 8.44
CA THR A 34 2.33 -6.01 7.68
C THR A 34 1.48 -5.51 6.52
N GLU A 35 1.66 -6.11 5.33
CA GLU A 35 0.82 -5.91 4.15
C GLU A 35 0.64 -4.42 3.79
N GLU A 36 1.76 -3.74 3.55
CA GLU A 36 1.76 -2.33 3.13
C GLU A 36 1.21 -2.20 1.69
N GLU A 37 1.69 -3.04 0.78
CA GLU A 37 1.33 -3.05 -0.65
C GLU A 37 -0.13 -3.45 -0.95
N GLY A 38 -0.83 -4.06 0.02
CA GLY A 38 -2.23 -4.47 -0.10
C GLY A 38 -2.56 -5.56 -1.14
N VAL A 39 -1.55 -6.21 -1.72
CA VAL A 39 -1.70 -7.12 -2.86
C VAL A 39 -2.44 -8.41 -2.50
N ARG A 40 -2.24 -8.95 -1.30
CA ARG A 40 -2.77 -10.27 -0.94
C ARG A 40 -4.16 -10.21 -0.32
N PHE A 41 -4.39 -9.24 0.56
CA PHE A 41 -5.61 -9.13 1.36
C PHE A 41 -6.50 -7.93 0.93
N GLY A 42 -6.12 -7.23 -0.15
CA GLY A 42 -6.95 -6.21 -0.79
C GLY A 42 -7.13 -4.92 0.03
N THR A 43 -6.24 -4.66 0.97
CA THR A 43 -6.24 -3.42 1.77
C THR A 43 -4.81 -2.90 1.87
N ASP A 44 -4.58 -1.70 1.36
CA ASP A 44 -3.29 -1.01 1.45
C ASP A 44 -3.00 -0.53 2.87
N MET A 45 -1.71 -0.46 3.21
CA MET A 45 -1.21 0.05 4.49
C MET A 45 -1.88 -0.64 5.69
N LEU A 46 -2.15 -1.94 5.59
CA LEU A 46 -3.05 -2.63 6.53
C LEU A 46 -2.50 -2.61 7.97
N GLY A 47 -1.24 -3.02 8.15
CA GLY A 47 -0.61 -3.07 9.47
C GLY A 47 -0.49 -1.71 10.13
N SER A 48 -0.09 -0.68 9.38
CA SER A 48 0.00 0.69 9.89
C SER A 48 -1.38 1.30 10.16
N ALA A 49 -2.41 0.95 9.40
CA ALA A 49 -3.78 1.36 9.65
C ALA A 49 -4.35 0.80 10.96
N VAL A 50 -4.07 -0.47 11.26
CA VAL A 50 -4.44 -1.06 12.56
C VAL A 50 -3.65 -0.41 13.69
N ALA A 51 -2.33 -0.26 13.51
CA ALA A 51 -1.45 0.39 14.48
C ALA A 51 -1.85 1.83 14.79
N ALA A 52 -2.34 2.57 13.78
CA ALA A 52 -2.85 3.94 13.89
C ALA A 52 -4.33 4.01 14.33
N GLY A 53 -5.00 2.87 14.53
CA GLY A 53 -6.39 2.77 14.98
C GLY A 53 -7.43 3.16 13.92
N ARG A 54 -7.03 3.21 12.64
CA ARG A 54 -7.93 3.42 11.50
C ARG A 54 -8.77 2.18 11.19
N LEU A 55 -8.22 1.00 11.43
CA LEU A 55 -8.89 -0.30 11.29
C LEU A 55 -8.81 -1.06 12.60
N SER A 56 -9.81 -1.91 12.89
CA SER A 56 -9.75 -2.79 14.06
C SER A 56 -8.90 -4.02 13.76
N VAL A 57 -8.32 -4.60 14.82
CA VAL A 57 -7.53 -5.84 14.73
C VAL A 57 -8.40 -6.98 14.22
N GLU A 58 -9.65 -7.07 14.68
CA GLU A 58 -10.61 -8.12 14.31
C GLU A 58 -10.96 -8.06 12.83
N TYR A 59 -11.20 -6.85 12.30
CA TYR A 59 -11.47 -6.64 10.88
C TYR A 59 -10.28 -7.10 10.05
N ALA A 60 -9.07 -6.64 10.39
CA ALA A 60 -7.87 -6.98 9.63
C ALA A 60 -7.59 -8.48 9.66
N GLN A 61 -7.69 -9.13 10.82
CA GLN A 61 -7.45 -10.57 10.95
C GLN A 61 -8.47 -11.43 10.20
N ALA A 62 -9.69 -10.93 9.98
CA ALA A 62 -10.74 -11.60 9.24
C ALA A 62 -10.61 -11.49 7.71
N LEU A 63 -9.76 -10.59 7.19
CA LEU A 63 -9.55 -10.45 5.75
C LEU A 63 -9.03 -11.75 5.15
N THR A 64 -9.58 -12.12 4.00
CA THR A 64 -9.24 -13.35 3.28
C THR A 64 -8.50 -13.08 1.98
N ASP A 65 -7.48 -13.87 1.69
CA ASP A 65 -6.87 -13.90 0.36
C ASP A 65 -7.73 -14.67 -0.66
N ARG A 66 -7.28 -14.70 -1.92
CA ARG A 66 -7.96 -15.42 -3.03
C ARG A 66 -8.16 -16.91 -2.80
N ASP A 67 -7.36 -17.52 -1.92
CA ASP A 67 -7.40 -18.94 -1.59
C ASP A 67 -8.26 -19.20 -0.33
N GLY A 68 -8.93 -18.16 0.20
CA GLY A 68 -9.79 -18.22 1.37
C GLY A 68 -9.04 -18.25 2.71
N ARG A 69 -7.74 -17.96 2.73
CA ARG A 69 -6.95 -17.93 3.97
C ARG A 69 -7.09 -16.58 4.65
N THR A 70 -7.28 -16.59 5.97
CA THR A 70 -7.37 -15.35 6.74
C THR A 70 -6.00 -14.78 7.07
N LEU A 71 -5.89 -13.45 7.19
CA LEU A 71 -4.68 -12.79 7.65
C LEU A 71 -4.25 -13.32 9.02
N GLY A 72 -5.18 -13.44 9.97
CA GLY A 72 -4.88 -13.97 11.31
C GLY A 72 -4.33 -15.40 11.27
N GLY A 73 -4.86 -16.24 10.38
CA GLY A 73 -4.35 -17.59 10.15
C GLY A 73 -2.92 -17.59 9.60
N GLU A 74 -2.62 -16.69 8.66
CA GLU A 74 -1.28 -16.56 8.08
C GLU A 74 -0.26 -15.96 9.05
N LEU A 75 -0.65 -14.98 9.88
CA LEU A 75 0.18 -14.47 10.98
C LEU A 75 0.53 -15.57 11.98
N THR A 76 -0.45 -16.42 12.33
CA THR A 76 -0.21 -17.58 13.20
C THR A 76 0.74 -18.58 12.54
N ARG A 77 0.49 -18.93 11.26
CA ARG A 77 1.31 -19.88 10.50
C ARG A 77 2.77 -19.42 10.36
N THR A 78 2.98 -18.12 10.24
CA THR A 78 4.31 -17.52 10.08
C THR A 78 5.00 -17.21 11.40
N GLY A 79 4.28 -17.32 12.53
CA GLY A 79 4.82 -17.03 13.87
C GLY A 79 4.83 -15.53 14.23
N PHE A 80 4.14 -14.69 13.45
CA PHE A 80 4.04 -13.24 13.69
C PHE A 80 2.74 -12.81 14.37
N HIS A 81 1.92 -13.76 14.82
CA HIS A 81 0.79 -13.49 15.72
C HIS A 81 1.30 -13.33 17.16
N GLY A 82 1.92 -12.17 17.42
CA GLY A 82 2.48 -11.84 18.72
C GLY A 82 1.42 -11.44 19.76
N PRO A 83 1.73 -11.52 21.07
CA PRO A 83 0.82 -11.17 22.14
C PRO A 83 0.77 -9.66 22.46
N ALA A 84 1.65 -8.87 21.84
CA ALA A 84 1.72 -7.43 22.06
C ALA A 84 0.51 -6.73 21.45
N ASP A 85 0.09 -5.61 22.05
CA ASP A 85 -0.90 -4.75 21.42
C ASP A 85 -0.34 -4.20 20.10
N VAL A 86 -1.17 -4.22 19.06
CA VAL A 86 -0.82 -3.68 17.75
C VAL A 86 -0.97 -2.16 17.76
N ARG A 87 -1.82 -1.62 18.62
CA ARG A 87 -2.04 -0.17 18.72
C ARG A 87 -0.77 0.51 19.20
N LEU A 88 -0.25 1.43 18.39
CA LEU A 88 0.88 2.25 18.77
C LEU A 88 0.40 3.51 19.50
N ASP A 89 1.09 3.82 20.59
CA ASP A 89 1.06 5.15 21.17
C ASP A 89 1.59 6.17 20.15
N LEU A 90 1.09 7.41 20.22
CA LEU A 90 1.51 8.45 19.29
C LEU A 90 3.00 8.76 19.50
N PRO A 91 3.87 8.54 18.48
CA PRO A 91 5.29 8.80 18.64
C PRO A 91 5.55 10.31 18.68
N TYR A 92 6.67 10.71 19.27
CA TYR A 92 7.13 12.11 19.21
C TYR A 92 7.38 12.57 17.77
N ALA A 93 7.88 11.67 16.93
CA ALA A 93 8.06 11.86 15.50
C ALA A 93 8.06 10.51 14.78
N TYR A 94 7.60 10.48 13.54
CA TYR A 94 7.67 9.34 12.63
C TYR A 94 8.46 9.75 11.40
N VAL A 95 9.44 8.95 10.99
CA VAL A 95 10.27 9.18 9.82
C VAL A 95 10.34 7.89 9.02
N GLU A 96 10.04 8.00 7.74
CA GLU A 96 10.11 6.89 6.80
C GLU A 96 11.01 7.27 5.63
N CYS A 97 12.01 6.44 5.36
CA CYS A 97 12.87 6.59 4.20
C CYS A 97 12.40 5.63 3.11
N HIS A 98 12.17 6.16 1.93
CA HIS A 98 11.64 5.40 0.82
C HIS A 98 12.28 5.83 -0.50
N ILE A 99 12.30 4.92 -1.47
CA ILE A 99 12.66 5.28 -2.85
C ILE A 99 11.54 6.14 -3.46
N GLU A 100 11.88 6.98 -4.42
CA GLU A 100 10.91 7.88 -5.07
C GLU A 100 9.79 7.12 -5.81
N GLN A 101 10.07 5.92 -6.33
CA GLN A 101 9.21 5.15 -7.25
C GLN A 101 8.86 5.90 -8.56
N GLY A 102 9.41 7.10 -8.77
CA GLY A 102 9.27 7.94 -9.95
C GLY A 102 10.62 8.39 -10.52
N PRO A 103 10.60 9.17 -11.62
CA PRO A 103 11.82 9.61 -12.30
C PRO A 103 12.33 11.01 -11.88
N VAL A 104 11.59 11.75 -11.06
CA VAL A 104 11.79 13.20 -10.85
C VAL A 104 13.16 13.51 -10.23
N LEU A 105 13.58 12.79 -9.19
CA LEU A 105 14.89 13.04 -8.57
C LEU A 105 16.03 12.75 -9.55
N ALA A 106 15.92 11.67 -10.32
CA ALA A 106 16.92 11.29 -11.31
C ALA A 106 17.00 12.32 -12.45
N GLU A 107 15.86 12.73 -13.00
CA GLU A 107 15.78 13.73 -14.08
C GLU A 107 16.31 15.10 -13.65
N ASN A 108 16.13 15.47 -12.39
CA ASN A 108 16.60 16.74 -11.85
C ASN A 108 18.01 16.65 -11.24
N GLY A 109 18.65 15.48 -11.25
CA GLY A 109 19.98 15.28 -10.66
C GLY A 109 20.03 15.50 -9.14
N VAL A 110 18.90 15.28 -8.45
CA VAL A 110 18.75 15.49 -7.00
C VAL A 110 18.92 14.16 -6.28
N GLN A 111 19.68 14.14 -5.17
CA GLN A 111 19.96 12.91 -4.42
C GLN A 111 18.92 12.60 -3.34
N VAL A 112 18.26 13.63 -2.79
CA VAL A 112 17.31 13.49 -1.68
C VAL A 112 16.09 14.36 -1.93
N GLY A 113 14.91 13.75 -1.92
CA GLY A 113 13.63 14.46 -1.91
C GLY A 113 13.14 14.72 -0.49
N VAL A 114 12.72 15.96 -0.20
CA VAL A 114 12.00 16.28 1.03
C VAL A 114 10.51 16.23 0.73
N VAL A 115 9.84 15.19 1.20
CA VAL A 115 8.40 14.98 0.97
C VAL A 115 7.60 15.95 1.83
N THR A 116 6.83 16.85 1.20
CA THR A 116 5.99 17.85 1.88
C THR A 116 4.51 17.46 1.95
N GLY A 117 4.12 16.40 1.24
CA GLY A 117 2.77 15.85 1.23
C GLY A 117 2.71 14.55 0.44
N VAL A 118 1.62 13.79 0.64
CA VAL A 118 1.34 12.55 -0.08
C VAL A 118 0.08 12.78 -0.91
N GLN A 119 0.06 12.31 -2.17
CA GLN A 119 -1.15 12.37 -3.00
C GLN A 119 -2.24 11.47 -2.41
N GLY A 120 -3.47 11.96 -2.36
CA GLY A 120 -4.62 11.13 -1.99
C GLY A 120 -4.89 10.07 -3.06
N ILE A 121 -5.07 8.83 -2.65
CA ILE A 121 -5.39 7.71 -3.54
C ILE A 121 -6.90 7.46 -3.50
N SER A 122 -7.51 7.23 -4.67
CA SER A 122 -8.92 6.83 -4.80
C SER A 122 -9.00 5.61 -5.69
N TRP A 123 -9.48 4.50 -5.13
CA TRP A 123 -9.73 3.26 -5.85
C TRP A 123 -11.20 3.18 -6.26
N GLN A 124 -11.48 2.90 -7.53
CA GLN A 124 -12.84 2.74 -8.04
C GLN A 124 -12.98 1.40 -8.76
N GLU A 125 -14.01 0.64 -8.38
CA GLU A 125 -14.42 -0.55 -9.11
C GLU A 125 -15.65 -0.21 -9.97
N ILE A 126 -15.55 -0.46 -11.29
CA ILE A 126 -16.61 -0.15 -12.25
C ILE A 126 -16.99 -1.43 -12.98
N THR A 127 -18.24 -1.85 -12.83
CA THR A 127 -18.83 -2.98 -13.60
C THR A 127 -19.68 -2.45 -14.74
N LEU A 128 -19.36 -2.83 -15.98
CA LEU A 128 -20.12 -2.45 -17.18
C LEU A 128 -20.88 -3.65 -17.74
N HIS A 129 -22.21 -3.53 -17.79
CA HIS A 129 -23.07 -4.58 -18.36
C HIS A 129 -23.41 -4.28 -19.82
N GLY A 130 -22.93 -5.15 -20.71
CA GLY A 130 -23.29 -5.14 -22.14
C GLY A 130 -24.37 -6.17 -22.47
N ARG A 131 -24.65 -6.33 -23.75
CA ARG A 131 -25.51 -7.40 -24.29
C ARG A 131 -24.70 -8.26 -25.26
N ALA A 132 -24.53 -9.54 -24.93
CA ALA A 132 -23.93 -10.51 -25.81
C ALA A 132 -24.75 -10.62 -27.11
N ALA A 133 -24.06 -10.52 -28.26
CA ALA A 133 -24.69 -10.60 -29.57
C ALA A 133 -23.69 -11.16 -30.60
N HIS A 134 -24.20 -11.78 -31.66
CA HIS A 134 -23.33 -12.38 -32.67
C HIS A 134 -22.60 -11.29 -33.49
N ALA A 135 -21.28 -11.38 -33.53
CA ALA A 135 -20.40 -10.32 -34.05
C ALA A 135 -20.60 -10.02 -35.55
N GLY A 136 -21.02 -11.01 -36.35
CA GLY A 136 -21.22 -10.85 -37.80
C GLY A 136 -22.63 -10.41 -38.20
N THR A 137 -23.65 -10.70 -37.39
CA THR A 137 -25.06 -10.53 -37.79
C THR A 137 -25.78 -9.44 -37.01
N THR A 138 -25.14 -8.86 -36.00
CA THR A 138 -25.71 -7.76 -35.21
C THR A 138 -25.22 -6.42 -35.77
N PRO A 139 -26.10 -5.61 -36.39
CA PRO A 139 -25.76 -4.26 -36.82
C PRO A 139 -25.21 -3.44 -35.65
N THR A 140 -24.18 -2.63 -35.91
CA THR A 140 -23.49 -1.84 -34.87
C THR A 140 -24.45 -0.99 -34.02
N ARG A 141 -25.48 -0.40 -34.64
CA ARG A 141 -26.51 0.40 -33.96
C ARG A 141 -27.34 -0.35 -32.90
N LEU A 142 -27.29 -1.69 -32.89
CA LEU A 142 -28.04 -2.55 -31.97
C LEU A 142 -27.13 -3.18 -30.89
N ARG A 143 -25.83 -2.88 -30.91
CA ARG A 143 -24.88 -3.43 -29.94
C ARG A 143 -24.92 -2.61 -28.64
N ALA A 144 -24.84 -3.32 -27.53
CA ALA A 144 -24.47 -2.75 -26.23
C ALA A 144 -23.15 -3.41 -25.83
N ASP A 145 -22.05 -2.85 -26.33
CA ASP A 145 -20.72 -3.46 -26.25
C ASP A 145 -19.98 -2.93 -25.01
N ALA A 146 -19.86 -3.78 -23.98
CA ALA A 146 -19.14 -3.44 -22.77
C ALA A 146 -17.64 -3.21 -23.03
N GLY A 147 -17.03 -3.91 -23.99
CA GLY A 147 -15.62 -3.75 -24.31
C GLY A 147 -15.31 -2.40 -24.95
N LEU A 148 -16.19 -1.94 -25.85
CA LEU A 148 -16.10 -0.59 -26.41
C LEU A 148 -16.25 0.48 -25.31
N ALA A 149 -17.24 0.32 -24.42
CA ALA A 149 -17.46 1.24 -23.31
C ALA A 149 -16.25 1.30 -22.36
N THR A 150 -15.65 0.16 -22.01
CA THR A 150 -14.42 0.10 -21.20
C THR A 150 -13.27 0.84 -21.87
N THR A 151 -13.11 0.70 -23.18
CA THR A 151 -12.02 1.36 -23.93
C THR A 151 -12.16 2.88 -23.90
N LEU A 152 -13.39 3.38 -24.10
CA LEU A 152 -13.68 4.82 -24.04
C LEU A 152 -13.45 5.38 -22.63
N LEU A 153 -13.88 4.65 -21.60
CA LEU A 153 -13.67 5.05 -20.21
C LEU A 153 -12.18 5.12 -19.87
N ARG A 154 -11.38 4.16 -20.35
CA ARG A 154 -9.93 4.17 -20.17
C ARG A 154 -9.27 5.38 -20.84
N LEU A 155 -9.68 5.72 -22.06
CA LEU A 155 -9.15 6.90 -22.77
C LEU A 155 -9.50 8.20 -22.04
N ALA A 156 -10.74 8.35 -21.61
CA ALA A 156 -11.17 9.53 -20.84
C ALA A 156 -10.43 9.66 -19.51
N ALA A 157 -10.09 8.55 -18.85
CA ALA A 157 -9.32 8.57 -17.61
C ALA A 157 -7.83 8.94 -17.79
N GLN A 158 -7.28 8.82 -19.01
CA GLN A 158 -5.90 9.15 -19.32
C GLN A 158 -5.69 10.62 -19.72
N ASP A 159 -6.76 11.33 -20.07
CA ASP A 159 -6.73 12.71 -20.53
C ASP A 159 -7.52 13.60 -19.56
N PRO A 160 -6.93 13.99 -18.43
CA PRO A 160 -7.58 14.88 -17.47
C PRO A 160 -7.58 16.30 -18.04
N SER A 161 -8.59 16.60 -18.86
CA SER A 161 -8.91 17.97 -19.29
C SER A 161 -9.25 18.87 -18.11
#